data_AF-A0A402AXC5-F1
#
_entry.id   AF-A0A402AXC5-F1
#
_cell.length_a   1.000
_cell.length_b   1.000
_cell.length_c   1.000
_cell.angle_alpha   90.00
_cell.angle_beta   90.00
_cell.angle_gamma   90.00
#
_symmetry.space_group_name_H-M   'P 1'
#
loop_
_entity.id
_entity.type
_entity.pdbx_description
1 polymer ?
#
loop_
_entity_poly.entity_id
_entity_poly.type
_entity_poly.pdbx_seq_one_letter_code
_entity_poly.pdbx_strand_id
1 'polypeptide(L)'
;MERRVFAVVLIIILLLFGSTCYIFTFTPINAQIMDTLGSLNPTPTPTPEPTPTPLPTPEPTPTPLPTPTPTPRGMMPQSQASAIYMVDGNTNAVLSNVNGTQVLPMASTVKIMTAMLTIEDVGLDQKVTIPQDAVDRTADGTASTAQLHVGDIIKVRDLLYGALLPSGADAATALADYVGGSTPNFVQMMNSKAAVLGLTQTHFVDPDGLTIDGDVSMTSAADLTKLAEYAMANSTFATIVQQTSYDLAPTMYHRKYHWTTTNGLLTDYPGMLGVKTGHSSRAGYCLAFAAARDGHYIVGAILNSTDEAQRNLDVSNLLDWGFSKLSGKF
;
A
#
# COMPACT_ATOMS: atom_id res chain seq x y z
N MET A 1 -15.67 37.53 -46.06
CA MET A 1 -17.03 37.12 -45.61
C MET A 1 -16.97 36.13 -44.43
N GLU A 2 -15.88 35.41 -44.22
CA GLU A 2 -15.81 34.29 -43.25
C GLU A 2 -15.62 34.67 -41.77
N ARG A 3 -14.95 35.79 -41.44
CA ARG A 3 -14.74 36.19 -40.03
C ARG A 3 -16.01 36.65 -39.30
N ARG A 4 -17.03 37.13 -40.02
CA ARG A 4 -18.30 37.57 -39.43
C ARG A 4 -19.25 36.40 -39.15
N VAL A 5 -19.12 35.30 -39.89
CA VAL A 5 -19.91 34.09 -39.68
C VAL A 5 -19.45 33.34 -38.43
N PHE A 6 -18.13 33.25 -38.19
CA PHE A 6 -17.58 32.62 -36.99
C PHE A 6 -17.97 33.32 -35.68
N ALA A 7 -18.00 34.66 -35.67
CA ALA A 7 -18.38 35.41 -34.48
C ALA A 7 -19.86 35.22 -34.11
N VAL A 8 -20.75 35.09 -35.11
CA VAL A 8 -22.19 34.87 -34.89
C VAL A 8 -22.45 33.45 -34.38
N VAL A 9 -21.73 32.44 -34.89
CA VAL A 9 -21.84 31.05 -34.41
C VAL A 9 -21.38 30.91 -32.96
N LEU A 10 -20.30 31.60 -32.56
CA LEU A 10 -19.80 31.55 -31.18
C LEU A 10 -20.77 32.19 -30.17
N ILE A 11 -21.44 33.28 -30.55
CA ILE A 11 -22.44 33.95 -29.70
C ILE A 11 -23.69 33.07 -29.50
N ILE A 12 -24.12 32.35 -30.54
CA ILE A 12 -25.28 31.43 -30.45
C ILE A 12 -24.97 30.24 -29.53
N ILE A 13 -23.75 29.70 -29.57
CA ILE A 13 -23.34 28.59 -28.69
C ILE A 13 -23.30 29.04 -27.21
N LEU A 14 -22.79 30.24 -26.92
CA LEU A 14 -22.75 30.77 -25.55
C LEU A 14 -24.15 31.07 -24.98
N LEU A 15 -25.11 31.46 -25.82
CA LEU A 15 -26.50 31.68 -25.39
C LEU A 15 -27.26 30.36 -25.15
N LEU A 16 -26.90 29.28 -25.83
CA LEU A 16 -27.52 27.95 -25.63
C LEU A 16 -27.03 27.23 -24.37
N PHE A 17 -25.80 27.47 -23.92
CA PHE A 17 -25.27 26.91 -22.67
C PHE A 17 -25.61 27.74 -21.40
N GLY A 18 -25.99 29.02 -21.57
CA GLY A 18 -26.36 29.89 -20.45
C GLY A 18 -27.76 29.64 -19.87
N SER A 19 -28.60 28.82 -20.52
CA SER A 19 -30.02 28.63 -20.16
C SER A 19 -30.36 27.32 -19.45
N THR A 20 -29.37 26.46 -19.12
CA THR A 20 -29.61 25.22 -18.34
C THR A 20 -29.25 25.33 -16.85
N CYS A 21 -28.84 26.51 -16.38
CA CYS A 21 -28.62 26.81 -14.96
C CYS A 21 -29.80 27.55 -14.36
N TYR A 22 -31.01 27.00 -14.42
CA TYR A 22 -32.11 27.44 -13.56
C TYR A 22 -33.08 26.27 -13.39
N ILE A 23 -33.44 25.98 -12.14
CA ILE A 23 -34.40 25.00 -11.60
C ILE A 23 -33.70 23.97 -10.70
N PHE A 24 -33.43 24.38 -9.46
CA PHE A 24 -33.58 23.55 -8.25
C PHE A 24 -33.76 24.51 -7.08
N THR A 25 -34.96 25.08 -6.96
CA THR A 25 -35.39 25.78 -5.75
C THR A 25 -35.80 24.74 -4.72
N PHE A 26 -35.08 24.70 -3.61
CA PHE A 26 -35.41 23.95 -2.40
C PHE A 26 -36.76 24.41 -1.83
N THR A 27 -37.70 23.48 -1.65
CA THR A 27 -38.84 23.62 -0.73
C THR A 27 -38.47 22.97 0.61
N PRO A 28 -38.57 23.66 1.75
CA PRO A 28 -38.42 23.01 3.06
C PRO A 28 -39.71 22.28 3.43
N ILE A 29 -39.59 20.99 3.74
CA ILE A 29 -40.66 20.15 4.28
C ILE A 29 -40.75 20.35 5.81
N ASN A 30 -41.94 20.75 6.24
CA ASN A 30 -42.62 20.54 7.53
C ASN A 30 -41.76 20.30 8.78
N ALA A 31 -41.67 21.36 9.59
CA ALA A 31 -41.61 21.26 11.04
C ALA A 31 -43.03 21.12 11.59
N GLN A 32 -43.45 19.89 11.95
CA GLN A 32 -44.54 19.60 12.87
C GLN A 32 -44.54 18.10 13.14
N ILE A 33 -44.02 17.70 14.31
CA ILE A 33 -44.37 16.54 15.14
C ILE A 33 -43.33 16.56 16.25
N MET A 34 -43.73 17.02 17.44
CA MET A 34 -43.25 16.63 18.77
C MET A 34 -43.76 17.66 19.76
N ASP A 35 -45.06 17.61 20.06
CA ASP A 35 -45.59 18.30 21.24
C ASP A 35 -46.76 17.50 21.81
N THR A 36 -46.45 16.38 22.47
CA THR A 36 -47.33 15.78 23.47
C THR A 36 -46.58 14.77 24.33
N LEU A 37 -46.93 14.73 25.62
CA LEU A 37 -46.38 13.94 26.74
C LEU A 37 -45.22 14.66 27.45
N GLY A 38 -45.34 15.14 28.68
CA GLY A 38 -46.31 14.87 29.72
C GLY A 38 -45.63 15.16 31.06
N SER A 39 -46.21 16.10 31.80
CA SER A 39 -45.86 16.53 33.16
C SER A 39 -45.57 15.38 34.13
N LEU A 40 -44.43 15.42 34.82
CA LEU A 40 -44.26 14.78 36.14
C LEU A 40 -43.45 15.68 37.08
N ASN A 41 -43.99 15.82 38.28
CA ASN A 41 -43.63 16.70 39.38
C ASN A 41 -42.38 16.18 40.15
N PRO A 42 -41.38 16.99 40.52
CA PRO A 42 -40.24 16.51 41.30
C PRO A 42 -40.55 16.42 42.81
N THR A 43 -40.42 15.22 43.35
CA THR A 43 -40.44 14.89 44.80
C THR A 43 -39.18 15.45 45.49
N PRO A 44 -39.25 15.92 46.76
CA PRO A 44 -38.13 16.52 47.47
C PRO A 44 -36.98 15.54 47.74
N THR A 45 -35.75 16.03 47.49
CA THR A 45 -34.46 15.37 47.67
C THR A 45 -34.11 15.15 49.15
N PRO A 46 -33.72 13.93 49.59
CA PRO A 46 -33.16 13.72 50.92
C PRO A 46 -31.70 14.22 51.02
N THR A 47 -31.38 14.81 52.16
CA THR A 47 -30.06 15.30 52.59
C THR A 47 -28.97 14.21 52.54
N PRO A 48 -27.76 14.47 51.99
CA PRO A 48 -26.70 13.47 51.94
C PRO A 48 -26.06 13.23 53.32
N GLU A 49 -25.94 11.96 53.68
CA GLU A 49 -25.14 11.43 54.80
C GLU A 49 -23.63 11.57 54.50
N PRO A 50 -22.76 11.82 55.50
CA PRO A 50 -21.33 12.04 55.25
C PRO A 50 -20.66 10.82 54.61
N THR A 51 -19.97 11.06 53.49
CA THR A 51 -19.24 10.06 52.71
C THR A 51 -18.02 9.54 53.50
N PRO A 52 -17.85 8.22 53.67
CA PRO A 52 -16.63 7.67 54.26
C PRO A 52 -15.42 7.91 53.35
N THR A 53 -14.31 8.30 53.95
CA THR A 53 -13.01 8.48 53.27
C THR A 53 -12.61 7.21 52.51
N PRO A 54 -12.30 7.28 51.20
CA PRO A 54 -11.90 6.11 50.44
C PRO A 54 -10.55 5.58 50.94
N LEU A 55 -10.51 4.26 51.18
CA LEU A 55 -9.29 3.50 51.38
C LEU A 55 -8.43 3.60 50.09
N PRO A 56 -7.08 3.69 50.17
CA PRO A 56 -6.24 3.78 48.97
C PRO A 56 -6.53 2.62 48.01
N THR A 57 -6.91 2.97 46.78
CA THR A 57 -7.07 2.03 45.69
C THR A 57 -5.72 1.35 45.43
N PRO A 58 -5.63 0.01 45.46
CA PRO A 58 -4.42 -0.66 45.02
C PRO A 58 -4.13 -0.27 43.58
N GLU A 59 -2.91 0.17 43.33
CA GLU A 59 -2.40 0.45 41.98
C GLU A 59 -2.67 -0.78 41.10
N PRO A 60 -3.27 -0.63 39.90
CA PRO A 60 -3.54 -1.78 39.05
C PRO A 60 -2.23 -2.45 38.73
N THR A 61 -2.06 -3.69 39.22
CA THR A 61 -1.01 -4.58 38.75
C THR A 61 -1.02 -4.56 37.22
N PRO A 62 0.11 -4.27 36.55
CA PRO A 62 0.14 -4.26 35.09
C PRO A 62 -0.46 -5.58 34.61
N THR A 63 -1.53 -5.49 33.83
CA THR A 63 -2.12 -6.68 33.21
C THR A 63 -1.00 -7.29 32.38
N PRO A 64 -0.60 -8.55 32.62
CA PRO A 64 0.37 -9.19 31.77
C PRO A 64 -0.15 -9.08 30.33
N LEU A 65 0.70 -8.61 29.42
CA LEU A 65 0.43 -8.68 27.98
C LEU A 65 -0.09 -10.09 27.71
N PRO A 66 -1.23 -10.27 27.01
CA PRO A 66 -1.77 -11.61 26.79
C PRO A 66 -0.67 -12.47 26.17
N THR A 67 -0.21 -13.45 26.94
CA THR A 67 0.63 -14.52 26.42
C THR A 67 -0.14 -15.10 25.23
N PRO A 68 0.44 -15.17 24.02
CA PRO A 68 -0.27 -15.66 22.86
C PRO A 68 -0.85 -17.03 23.19
N THR A 69 -2.18 -17.10 23.29
CA THR A 69 -2.88 -18.36 23.51
C THR A 69 -2.54 -19.26 22.33
N PRO A 70 -1.97 -20.45 22.54
CA PRO A 70 -1.65 -21.35 21.44
C PRO A 70 -2.93 -21.61 20.63
N THR A 71 -2.95 -21.12 19.40
CA THR A 71 -4.08 -21.27 18.48
C THR A 71 -4.33 -22.77 18.27
N PRO A 72 -5.59 -23.25 18.29
CA PRO A 72 -5.90 -24.66 18.05
C PRO A 72 -5.20 -25.17 16.79
N ARG A 73 -4.37 -26.19 16.98
CA ARG A 73 -3.47 -26.79 15.99
C ARG A 73 -4.27 -27.19 14.75
N GLY A 74 -4.05 -26.49 13.63
CA GLY A 74 -4.64 -26.80 12.33
C GLY A 74 -5.60 -25.75 11.74
N MET A 75 -6.14 -24.83 12.55
CA MET A 75 -6.92 -23.68 12.06
C MET A 75 -6.00 -22.54 11.64
N MET A 76 -6.33 -21.87 10.54
CA MET A 76 -5.61 -20.66 10.11
C MET A 76 -5.75 -19.57 11.19
N PRO A 77 -4.66 -18.87 11.55
CA PRO A 77 -4.72 -17.74 12.47
C PRO A 77 -5.76 -16.71 12.01
N GLN A 78 -6.47 -16.12 12.97
CA GLN A 78 -7.29 -14.96 12.67
C GLN A 78 -6.39 -13.78 12.29
N SER A 79 -6.84 -12.95 11.35
CA SER A 79 -6.15 -11.76 10.90
C SER A 79 -7.14 -10.60 10.85
N GLN A 80 -6.63 -9.38 11.04
CA GLN A 80 -7.42 -8.14 10.91
C GLN A 80 -7.39 -7.57 9.49
N ALA A 81 -6.71 -8.22 8.55
CA ALA A 81 -6.68 -7.79 7.16
C ALA A 81 -7.93 -8.21 6.39
N SER A 82 -8.37 -7.36 5.46
CA SER A 82 -9.55 -7.63 4.64
C SER A 82 -9.33 -8.74 3.61
N ALA A 83 -8.11 -8.90 3.09
CA ALA A 83 -7.78 -9.98 2.16
C ALA A 83 -6.37 -10.55 2.36
N ILE A 84 -6.25 -11.87 2.21
CA ILE A 84 -5.01 -12.65 2.29
C ILE A 84 -5.00 -13.69 1.18
N TYR A 85 -3.84 -13.86 0.56
CA TYR A 85 -3.57 -15.01 -0.30
C TYR A 85 -2.14 -15.49 -0.06
N MET A 86 -1.95 -16.81 0.04
CA MET A 86 -0.65 -17.39 0.33
C MET A 86 -0.53 -18.74 -0.35
N VAL A 87 0.62 -19.02 -0.95
CA VAL A 87 0.92 -20.24 -1.70
C VAL A 87 2.23 -20.85 -1.23
N ASP A 88 2.35 -22.16 -1.41
CA ASP A 88 3.63 -22.85 -1.44
C ASP A 88 4.33 -22.49 -2.76
N GLY A 89 5.38 -21.68 -2.71
CA GLY A 89 6.08 -21.24 -3.91
C GLY A 89 6.91 -22.35 -4.58
N ASN A 90 7.01 -23.55 -4.00
CA ASN A 90 7.61 -24.71 -4.67
C ASN A 90 6.62 -25.44 -5.59
N THR A 91 5.33 -25.42 -5.25
CA THR A 91 4.28 -26.22 -5.93
C THR A 91 3.14 -25.39 -6.49
N ASN A 92 3.07 -24.11 -6.14
CA ASN A 92 1.96 -23.18 -6.33
C ASN A 92 0.64 -23.66 -5.68
N ALA A 93 0.72 -24.59 -4.71
CA ALA A 93 -0.45 -25.01 -3.95
C ALA A 93 -0.94 -23.87 -3.04
N VAL A 94 -2.22 -23.57 -3.09
CA VAL A 94 -2.83 -22.55 -2.24
C VAL A 94 -2.83 -23.01 -0.78
N LEU A 95 -2.18 -22.24 0.08
CA LEU A 95 -2.15 -22.45 1.53
C LEU A 95 -3.24 -21.64 2.22
N SER A 96 -3.42 -20.37 1.84
CA SER A 96 -4.44 -19.48 2.40
C SER A 96 -5.14 -18.71 1.30
N ASN A 97 -6.46 -18.56 1.46
CA ASN A 97 -7.29 -17.70 0.61
C ASN A 97 -8.43 -17.11 1.47
N VAL A 98 -8.24 -15.85 1.89
CA VAL A 98 -9.26 -15.05 2.58
C VAL A 98 -9.56 -13.88 1.66
N ASN A 99 -10.74 -13.88 1.04
CA ASN A 99 -11.14 -12.86 0.06
C ASN A 99 -10.07 -12.60 -1.02
N GLY A 100 -9.34 -13.62 -1.46
CA GLY A 100 -8.13 -13.46 -2.26
C GLY A 100 -8.32 -12.75 -3.60
N THR A 101 -9.54 -12.77 -4.16
CA THR A 101 -9.92 -12.10 -5.42
C THR A 101 -10.61 -10.74 -5.21
N GLN A 102 -10.76 -10.29 -3.96
CA GLN A 102 -11.34 -8.97 -3.66
C GLN A 102 -10.38 -7.87 -4.13
N VAL A 103 -10.90 -6.93 -4.91
CA VAL A 103 -10.14 -5.79 -5.42
C VAL A 103 -10.03 -4.72 -4.32
N LEU A 104 -8.81 -4.37 -3.96
CA LEU A 104 -8.47 -3.41 -2.90
C LEU A 104 -7.32 -2.49 -3.35
N PRO A 105 -7.20 -1.28 -2.79
CA PRO A 105 -6.04 -0.42 -3.06
C PRO A 105 -4.75 -1.07 -2.56
N MET A 106 -3.67 -0.93 -3.35
CA MET A 106 -2.43 -1.69 -3.10
C MET A 106 -1.27 -0.83 -2.57
N ALA A 107 -1.44 0.50 -2.55
CA ALA A 107 -0.42 1.47 -2.16
C ALA A 107 0.95 1.15 -2.79
N SER A 108 2.07 1.38 -2.08
CA SER A 108 3.41 1.21 -2.66
C SER A 108 3.82 -0.22 -3.06
N THR A 109 2.97 -1.23 -2.89
CA THR A 109 3.23 -2.54 -3.51
C THR A 109 3.21 -2.47 -5.04
N VAL A 110 2.65 -1.39 -5.62
CA VAL A 110 2.81 -1.00 -7.03
C VAL A 110 4.26 -1.08 -7.51
N LYS A 111 5.21 -0.69 -6.66
CA LYS A 111 6.64 -0.60 -6.99
C LYS A 111 7.27 -1.95 -7.35
N ILE A 112 6.60 -3.08 -7.06
CA ILE A 112 7.01 -4.40 -7.56
C ILE A 112 6.95 -4.40 -9.10
N MET A 113 5.84 -3.96 -9.71
CA MET A 113 5.70 -3.89 -11.16
C MET A 113 6.70 -2.89 -11.77
N THR A 114 6.87 -1.73 -11.13
CA THR A 114 7.83 -0.70 -11.56
C THR A 114 9.26 -1.24 -11.61
N ALA A 115 9.66 -1.98 -10.57
CA ALA A 115 10.97 -2.61 -10.53
C ALA A 115 11.12 -3.69 -11.61
N MET A 116 10.11 -4.52 -11.83
CA MET A 116 10.19 -5.59 -12.82
C MET A 116 10.33 -5.07 -14.25
N LEU A 117 9.52 -4.08 -14.65
CA LEU A 117 9.69 -3.44 -15.96
C LEU A 117 11.06 -2.78 -16.10
N THR A 118 11.55 -2.12 -15.05
CA THR A 118 12.89 -1.52 -15.06
C THR A 118 13.98 -2.57 -15.25
N ILE A 119 13.93 -3.67 -14.51
CA ILE A 119 14.95 -4.73 -14.59
C ILE A 119 14.94 -5.42 -15.95
N GLU A 120 13.78 -5.52 -16.60
CA GLU A 120 13.61 -6.24 -17.86
C GLU A 120 13.93 -5.39 -19.09
N ASP A 121 13.62 -4.09 -19.06
CA ASP A 121 13.65 -3.26 -20.26
C ASP A 121 14.93 -2.42 -20.38
N VAL A 122 15.68 -2.21 -19.28
CA VAL A 122 16.89 -1.38 -19.28
C VAL A 122 18.09 -2.03 -18.59
N GLY A 123 19.29 -1.58 -18.95
CA GLY A 123 20.53 -2.11 -18.38
C GLY A 123 20.79 -1.56 -16.97
N LEU A 124 21.09 -2.43 -16.00
CA LEU A 124 21.32 -2.07 -14.60
C LEU A 124 22.47 -1.06 -14.35
N ASP A 125 23.45 -0.99 -15.26
CA ASP A 125 24.56 -0.03 -15.21
C ASP A 125 24.29 1.27 -15.97
N GLN A 126 23.16 1.37 -16.68
CA GLN A 126 22.74 2.63 -17.28
C GLN A 126 22.47 3.66 -16.20
N LYS A 127 22.57 4.93 -16.59
CA LYS A 127 22.53 6.08 -15.69
C LYS A 127 21.28 6.90 -15.93
N VAL A 128 20.59 7.23 -14.86
CA VAL A 128 19.41 8.09 -14.82
C VAL A 128 19.81 9.42 -14.20
N THR A 129 19.61 10.51 -14.94
CA THR A 129 19.67 11.86 -14.36
C THR A 129 18.34 12.12 -13.67
N ILE A 130 18.36 12.45 -12.38
CA ILE A 130 17.14 12.67 -11.61
C ILE A 130 16.43 13.94 -12.12
N PRO A 131 15.21 13.82 -12.65
CA PRO A 131 14.47 14.94 -13.18
C PRO A 131 13.73 15.71 -12.06
N GLN A 132 13.25 16.91 -12.38
CA GLN A 132 12.57 17.78 -11.41
C GLN A 132 11.21 17.20 -10.96
N ASP A 133 10.44 16.65 -11.89
CA ASP A 133 9.13 16.04 -11.64
C ASP A 133 9.20 14.86 -10.65
N ALA A 134 10.26 14.06 -10.70
CA ALA A 134 10.50 13.00 -9.72
C ALA A 134 10.63 13.56 -8.29
N VAL A 135 11.33 14.67 -8.11
CA VAL A 135 11.45 15.31 -6.77
C VAL A 135 10.14 15.97 -6.37
N ASP A 136 9.48 16.67 -7.31
CA ASP A 136 8.18 17.32 -7.10
C ASP A 136 7.10 16.33 -6.65
N ARG A 137 7.16 15.07 -7.13
CA ARG A 137 6.23 13.99 -6.73
C ARG A 137 6.18 13.76 -5.22
N THR A 138 7.22 14.14 -4.49
CA THR A 138 7.31 13.95 -3.03
C THR A 138 7.27 15.25 -2.24
N ALA A 139 7.10 16.39 -2.91
CA ALA A 139 7.27 17.71 -2.32
C ALA A 139 6.20 18.10 -1.28
N ASP A 140 5.01 17.50 -1.33
CA ASP A 140 3.94 17.75 -0.37
C ASP A 140 4.12 17.02 0.98
N GLY A 141 5.13 16.15 1.08
CA GLY A 141 5.46 15.39 2.29
C GLY A 141 4.51 14.22 2.59
N THR A 142 3.58 13.89 1.68
CA THR A 142 2.63 12.77 1.86
C THR A 142 3.22 11.42 1.44
N ALA A 143 4.33 11.45 0.71
CA ALA A 143 4.96 10.28 0.11
C ALA A 143 6.22 9.83 0.85
N SER A 144 6.48 8.52 0.83
CA SER A 144 7.82 8.01 1.08
C SER A 144 8.78 8.46 -0.04
N THR A 145 10.00 8.81 0.33
CA THR A 145 10.99 9.40 -0.58
C THR A 145 12.36 8.74 -0.38
N ALA A 146 13.11 8.57 -1.47
CA ALA A 146 14.53 8.23 -1.48
C ALA A 146 15.41 9.48 -1.26
N GLN A 147 14.79 10.65 -1.08
CA GLN A 147 15.41 11.96 -0.88
C GLN A 147 16.36 12.32 -2.03
N LEU A 148 15.97 11.98 -3.26
CA LEU A 148 16.76 12.25 -4.45
C LEU A 148 16.92 13.74 -4.70
N HIS A 149 17.98 14.11 -5.42
CA HIS A 149 18.29 15.49 -5.74
C HIS A 149 18.30 15.67 -7.25
N VAL A 150 17.66 16.73 -7.72
CA VAL A 150 17.57 17.06 -9.15
C VAL A 150 18.98 17.20 -9.73
N GLY A 151 19.22 16.56 -10.87
CA GLY A 151 20.49 16.57 -11.58
C GLY A 151 21.50 15.53 -11.11
N ASP A 152 21.27 14.83 -9.99
CA ASP A 152 22.09 13.67 -9.63
C ASP A 152 22.02 12.62 -10.74
N ILE A 153 23.13 11.94 -11.02
CA ILE A 153 23.19 10.88 -12.04
C ILE A 153 23.46 9.55 -11.35
N ILE A 154 22.43 8.71 -11.23
CA ILE A 154 22.45 7.46 -10.43
C ILE A 154 22.27 6.26 -11.37
N LYS A 155 22.94 5.13 -11.09
CA LYS A 155 22.72 3.91 -11.89
C LYS A 155 21.32 3.37 -11.64
N VAL A 156 20.71 2.77 -12.67
CA VAL A 156 19.41 2.09 -12.57
C VAL A 156 19.37 1.12 -11.39
N ARG A 157 20.43 0.33 -11.19
CA ARG A 157 20.51 -0.62 -10.07
C ARG A 157 20.40 0.03 -8.69
N ASP A 158 21.04 1.18 -8.51
CA ASP A 158 21.09 1.88 -7.23
C ASP A 158 19.75 2.58 -6.99
N LEU A 159 19.14 3.11 -8.07
CA LEU A 159 17.83 3.73 -8.01
C LEU A 159 16.71 2.72 -7.69
N LEU A 160 16.86 1.45 -8.10
CA LEU A 160 15.97 0.37 -7.68
C LEU A 160 16.02 0.13 -6.15
N TYR A 161 17.19 0.25 -5.51
CA TYR A 161 17.28 0.24 -4.05
C TYR A 161 16.52 1.43 -3.43
N GLY A 162 16.67 2.63 -3.99
CA GLY A 162 15.92 3.82 -3.58
C GLY A 162 14.40 3.67 -3.74
N ALA A 163 13.93 2.94 -4.76
CA ALA A 163 12.50 2.68 -4.94
C ALA A 163 11.97 1.60 -3.97
N LEU A 164 12.72 0.53 -3.75
CA LEU A 164 12.22 -0.67 -3.06
C LEU A 164 12.43 -0.66 -1.55
N LEU A 165 13.56 -0.13 -1.06
CA LEU A 165 13.88 -0.11 0.38
C LEU A 165 13.05 0.94 1.14
N PRO A 166 13.27 2.25 0.94
CA PRO A 166 12.56 3.29 1.67
C PRO A 166 11.18 3.55 1.04
N SER A 167 10.78 2.79 0.00
CA SER A 167 9.56 2.99 -0.77
C SER A 167 9.52 4.31 -1.56
N GLY A 168 10.67 4.83 -1.99
CA GLY A 168 10.81 6.16 -2.58
C GLY A 168 9.97 6.37 -3.85
N ALA A 169 8.99 7.28 -3.80
CA ALA A 169 8.14 7.62 -4.94
C ALA A 169 8.88 8.47 -5.99
N ASP A 170 9.84 9.29 -5.56
CA ASP A 170 10.79 9.99 -6.42
C ASP A 170 11.62 9.01 -7.26
N ALA A 171 12.18 7.98 -6.65
CA ALA A 171 12.93 6.94 -7.36
C ALA A 171 12.05 6.16 -8.35
N ALA A 172 10.83 5.80 -7.95
CA ALA A 172 9.88 5.10 -8.82
C ALA A 172 9.46 5.95 -10.03
N THR A 173 9.24 7.26 -9.83
CA THR A 173 8.89 8.21 -10.90
C THR A 173 10.05 8.38 -11.87
N ALA A 174 11.27 8.63 -11.36
CA ALA A 174 12.46 8.75 -12.20
C ALA A 174 12.72 7.49 -13.04
N LEU A 175 12.52 6.30 -12.47
CA LEU A 175 12.62 5.03 -13.21
C LEU A 175 11.51 4.90 -14.26
N ALA A 176 10.28 5.24 -13.92
CA ALA A 176 9.15 5.19 -14.84
C ALA A 176 9.35 6.09 -16.06
N ASP A 177 9.76 7.34 -15.84
CA ASP A 177 10.03 8.29 -16.92
C ASP A 177 11.23 7.85 -17.76
N TYR A 178 12.28 7.29 -17.13
CA TYR A 178 13.44 6.78 -17.85
C TYR A 178 13.09 5.60 -18.77
N VAL A 179 12.30 4.64 -18.27
CA VAL A 179 11.96 3.41 -19.00
C VAL A 179 10.86 3.65 -20.03
N GLY A 180 9.77 4.34 -19.65
CA GLY A 180 8.63 4.59 -20.51
C GLY A 180 8.75 5.85 -21.40
N GLY A 181 9.79 6.66 -21.19
CA GLY A 181 9.93 8.00 -21.77
C GLY A 181 8.97 9.04 -21.18
N SER A 182 7.95 8.60 -20.44
CA SER A 182 7.05 9.40 -19.62
C SER A 182 6.23 8.49 -18.70
N THR A 183 5.79 9.00 -17.56
CA THR A 183 4.96 8.27 -16.60
C THR A 183 3.67 7.70 -17.22
N PRO A 184 2.89 8.42 -18.05
CA PRO A 184 1.71 7.85 -18.70
C PRO A 184 2.01 6.64 -19.61
N ASN A 185 3.13 6.68 -20.34
CA ASN A 185 3.55 5.53 -21.16
C ASN A 185 3.97 4.36 -20.28
N PHE A 186 4.70 4.64 -19.20
CA PHE A 186 5.11 3.59 -18.26
C PHE A 186 3.90 2.92 -17.61
N VAL A 187 2.87 3.67 -17.22
CA VAL A 187 1.60 3.10 -16.70
C VAL A 187 0.91 2.20 -17.73
N GLN A 188 0.97 2.52 -19.02
CA GLN A 188 0.47 1.62 -20.08
C GLN A 188 1.29 0.32 -20.16
N MET A 189 2.61 0.40 -19.98
CA MET A 189 3.48 -0.79 -19.92
C MET A 189 3.15 -1.65 -18.71
N MET A 190 2.90 -1.04 -17.54
CA MET A 190 2.51 -1.75 -16.31
C MET A 190 1.22 -2.54 -16.51
N ASN A 191 0.20 -1.91 -17.10
CA ASN A 191 -1.08 -2.58 -17.36
C ASN A 191 -0.96 -3.64 -18.49
N SER A 192 -0.11 -3.42 -19.48
CA SER A 192 0.19 -4.42 -20.52
C SER A 192 0.88 -5.65 -19.91
N LYS A 193 1.84 -5.44 -19.00
CA LYS A 193 2.50 -6.52 -18.27
C LYS A 193 1.52 -7.24 -17.34
N ALA A 194 0.63 -6.51 -16.66
CA ALA A 194 -0.43 -7.10 -15.85
C ALA A 194 -1.30 -8.07 -16.67
N ALA A 195 -1.69 -7.67 -17.88
CA ALA A 195 -2.43 -8.54 -18.80
C ALA A 195 -1.64 -9.78 -19.24
N VAL A 196 -0.35 -9.63 -19.58
CA VAL A 196 0.55 -10.74 -19.94
C VAL A 196 0.69 -11.73 -18.78
N LEU A 197 0.80 -11.23 -17.55
CA LEU A 197 0.88 -12.04 -16.35
C LEU A 197 -0.49 -12.58 -15.90
N GLY A 198 -1.59 -12.19 -16.55
CA GLY A 198 -2.94 -12.60 -16.19
C GLY A 198 -3.41 -12.06 -14.82
N LEU A 199 -2.95 -10.87 -14.43
CA LEU A 199 -3.37 -10.16 -13.22
C LEU A 199 -4.70 -9.44 -13.48
N THR A 200 -5.79 -10.21 -13.57
CA THR A 200 -7.09 -9.72 -14.07
C THR A 200 -7.87 -8.84 -13.09
N GLN A 201 -7.43 -8.74 -11.84
CA GLN A 201 -7.95 -7.86 -10.79
C GLN A 201 -6.99 -6.71 -10.45
N THR A 202 -5.91 -6.56 -11.22
CA THR A 202 -4.91 -5.50 -11.04
C THR A 202 -5.07 -4.42 -12.09
N HIS A 203 -5.04 -3.16 -11.64
CA HIS A 203 -4.97 -1.99 -12.51
C HIS A 203 -4.05 -0.94 -11.89
N PHE A 204 -3.08 -0.47 -12.67
CA PHE A 204 -2.13 0.55 -12.26
C PHE A 204 -2.52 1.92 -12.84
N VAL A 205 -2.42 2.97 -12.02
CA VAL A 205 -2.65 4.36 -12.45
C VAL A 205 -1.40 5.23 -12.30
N ASP A 206 -0.41 4.75 -11.54
CA ASP A 206 0.84 5.43 -11.23
C ASP A 206 1.96 4.38 -11.00
N PRO A 207 3.25 4.80 -10.99
CA PRO A 207 4.37 3.87 -10.79
C PRO A 207 4.73 3.63 -9.32
N ASP A 208 4.04 4.27 -8.38
CA ASP A 208 4.54 4.40 -7.02
C ASP A 208 3.49 4.11 -5.93
N GLY A 209 2.20 4.16 -6.26
CA GLY A 209 1.07 3.88 -5.38
C GLY A 209 0.65 5.02 -4.46
N LEU A 210 1.16 6.24 -4.66
CA LEU A 210 0.87 7.41 -3.82
C LEU A 210 -0.48 8.06 -4.11
N THR A 211 -1.07 7.92 -5.30
CA THR A 211 -2.28 8.68 -5.64
C THR A 211 -3.35 8.50 -4.56
N ILE A 212 -3.67 9.59 -3.86
CA ILE A 212 -4.63 9.61 -2.74
C ILE A 212 -6.00 10.12 -3.19
N ASP A 213 -6.01 11.07 -4.12
CA ASP A 213 -7.20 11.68 -4.71
C ASP A 213 -7.44 11.11 -6.12
N GLY A 214 -8.69 10.79 -6.44
CA GLY A 214 -9.06 10.19 -7.73
C GLY A 214 -8.89 8.67 -7.78
N ASP A 215 -8.63 8.15 -8.98
CA ASP A 215 -8.40 6.74 -9.23
C ASP A 215 -7.06 6.31 -8.62
N VAL A 216 -7.03 5.12 -8.02
CA VAL A 216 -5.83 4.58 -7.34
C VAL A 216 -5.50 3.22 -7.87
N SER A 217 -4.22 2.84 -7.77
CA SER A 217 -3.78 1.51 -8.17
C SER A 217 -4.44 0.44 -7.29
N MET A 218 -5.12 -0.50 -7.94
CA MET A 218 -5.91 -1.56 -7.32
C MET A 218 -5.33 -2.94 -7.65
N THR A 219 -5.52 -3.90 -6.75
CA THR A 219 -5.15 -5.31 -6.97
C THR A 219 -6.04 -6.25 -6.16
N SER A 220 -5.95 -7.55 -6.41
CA SER A 220 -6.35 -8.57 -5.43
C SER A 220 -5.14 -9.16 -4.71
N ALA A 221 -5.35 -9.82 -3.57
CA ALA A 221 -4.26 -10.50 -2.86
C ALA A 221 -3.69 -11.67 -3.68
N ALA A 222 -4.53 -12.36 -4.46
CA ALA A 222 -4.11 -13.41 -5.38
C ALA A 222 -3.20 -12.86 -6.50
N ASP A 223 -3.60 -11.76 -7.14
CA ASP A 223 -2.80 -11.16 -8.20
C ASP A 223 -1.50 -10.55 -7.66
N LEU A 224 -1.54 -9.92 -6.47
CA LEU A 224 -0.34 -9.39 -5.84
C LEU A 224 0.63 -10.52 -5.43
N THR A 225 0.11 -11.66 -4.97
CA THR A 225 0.93 -12.86 -4.70
C THR A 225 1.59 -13.35 -5.98
N LYS A 226 0.84 -13.45 -7.07
CA LYS A 226 1.38 -13.87 -8.38
C LYS A 226 2.44 -12.92 -8.92
N LEU A 227 2.24 -11.60 -8.74
CA LEU A 227 3.24 -10.60 -9.09
C LEU A 227 4.49 -10.73 -8.22
N ALA A 228 4.34 -11.04 -6.92
CA ALA A 228 5.46 -11.29 -6.03
C ALA A 228 6.23 -12.56 -6.40
N GLU A 229 5.56 -13.66 -6.76
CA GLU A 229 6.21 -14.89 -7.25
C GLU A 229 7.02 -14.61 -8.52
N TYR A 230 6.41 -13.92 -9.48
CA TYR A 230 7.08 -13.49 -10.71
C TYR A 230 8.33 -12.66 -10.43
N ALA A 231 8.21 -11.68 -9.52
CA ALA A 231 9.32 -10.81 -9.19
C ALA A 231 10.44 -11.52 -8.42
N MET A 232 10.10 -12.39 -7.46
CA MET A 232 11.06 -13.15 -6.67
C MET A 232 11.82 -14.20 -7.48
N ALA A 233 11.30 -14.63 -8.63
CA ALA A 233 12.05 -15.45 -9.58
C ALA A 233 13.21 -14.70 -10.25
N ASN A 234 13.23 -13.37 -10.21
CA ASN A 234 14.33 -12.56 -10.72
C ASN A 234 15.37 -12.30 -9.61
N SER A 235 16.61 -12.76 -9.83
CA SER A 235 17.68 -12.68 -8.83
C SER A 235 18.05 -11.25 -8.43
N THR A 236 17.92 -10.28 -9.35
CA THR A 236 18.19 -8.86 -9.04
C THR A 236 17.14 -8.32 -8.09
N PHE A 237 15.85 -8.53 -8.39
CA PHE A 237 14.77 -8.13 -7.51
C PHE A 237 14.90 -8.77 -6.12
N ALA A 238 15.06 -10.10 -6.08
CA ALA A 238 15.21 -10.86 -4.84
C ALA A 238 16.39 -10.37 -3.99
N THR A 239 17.53 -10.06 -4.62
CA THR A 239 18.71 -9.50 -3.93
C THR A 239 18.41 -8.16 -3.29
N ILE A 240 17.70 -7.28 -3.99
CA ILE A 240 17.39 -5.93 -3.51
C ILE A 240 16.43 -5.98 -2.33
N VAL A 241 15.32 -6.69 -2.46
CA VAL A 241 14.24 -6.70 -1.44
C VAL A 241 14.62 -7.48 -0.19
N GLN A 242 15.68 -8.28 -0.21
CA GLN A 242 16.21 -8.97 0.96
C GLN A 242 17.10 -8.06 1.83
N GLN A 243 17.57 -6.91 1.33
CA GLN A 243 18.44 -6.03 2.11
C GLN A 243 17.66 -5.29 3.21
N THR A 244 18.29 -5.14 4.38
CA THR A 244 17.78 -4.27 5.45
C THR A 244 18.18 -2.81 5.25
N SER A 245 19.30 -2.56 4.58
CA SER A 245 19.74 -1.23 4.18
C SER A 245 20.67 -1.26 2.95
N TYR A 246 20.88 -0.10 2.35
CA TYR A 246 21.82 0.10 1.25
C TYR A 246 22.49 1.49 1.36
N ASP A 247 23.83 1.49 1.35
CA ASP A 247 24.65 2.70 1.33
C ASP A 247 25.22 2.94 -0.06
N LEU A 248 24.82 4.05 -0.69
CA LEU A 248 25.41 4.53 -1.93
C LEU A 248 26.46 5.59 -1.60
N ALA A 249 27.73 5.27 -1.82
CA ALA A 249 28.83 6.21 -1.63
C ALA A 249 28.71 7.42 -2.59
N PRO A 250 29.12 8.63 -2.17
CA PRO A 250 29.08 9.80 -3.05
C PRO A 250 30.06 9.64 -4.22
N THR A 251 29.73 10.28 -5.35
CA THR A 251 30.63 10.43 -6.49
C THR A 251 30.67 11.89 -6.94
N MET A 252 31.38 12.19 -8.03
CA MET A 252 31.30 13.52 -8.65
C MET A 252 29.93 13.84 -9.26
N TYR A 253 29.05 12.84 -9.41
CA TYR A 253 27.77 12.97 -10.09
C TYR A 253 26.55 12.93 -9.17
N HIS A 254 26.74 12.55 -7.91
CA HIS A 254 25.66 12.48 -6.93
C HIS A 254 26.21 12.46 -5.51
N ARG A 255 25.38 12.88 -4.56
CA ARG A 255 25.71 12.83 -3.13
C ARG A 255 25.67 11.40 -2.57
N LYS A 256 26.00 11.28 -1.28
CA LYS A 256 25.82 10.02 -0.54
C LYS A 256 24.32 9.77 -0.34
N TYR A 257 23.89 8.53 -0.51
CA TYR A 257 22.56 8.08 -0.08
C TYR A 257 22.66 6.93 0.90
N HIS A 258 21.68 6.85 1.80
CA HIS A 258 21.47 5.73 2.69
C HIS A 258 19.98 5.43 2.71
N TRP A 259 19.62 4.19 2.42
CA TRP A 259 18.23 3.76 2.37
C TRP A 259 18.03 2.54 3.25
N THR A 260 16.98 2.59 4.07
CA THR A 260 16.58 1.50 4.96
C THR A 260 15.29 0.90 4.46
N THR A 261 15.16 -0.42 4.56
CA THR A 261 13.93 -1.11 4.21
C THR A 261 12.78 -0.66 5.11
N THR A 262 11.60 -0.55 4.52
CA THR A 262 10.34 -0.39 5.25
C THR A 262 9.79 -1.74 5.75
N ASN A 263 10.38 -2.87 5.36
CA ASN A 263 9.96 -4.20 5.78
C ASN A 263 10.71 -4.66 7.04
N GLY A 264 10.19 -4.32 8.23
CA GLY A 264 10.79 -4.71 9.51
C GLY A 264 10.89 -6.23 9.74
N LEU A 265 10.02 -7.02 9.09
CA LEU A 265 10.05 -8.48 9.21
C LEU A 265 11.33 -9.12 8.67
N LEU A 266 12.12 -8.43 7.85
CA LEU A 266 13.46 -8.89 7.47
C LEU A 266 14.40 -9.05 8.68
N THR A 267 14.20 -8.23 9.72
CA THR A 267 14.91 -8.33 10.99
C THR A 267 14.16 -9.23 11.97
N ASP A 268 12.83 -9.09 12.03
CA ASP A 268 12.04 -9.64 13.13
C ASP A 268 11.59 -11.09 12.91
N TYR A 269 11.53 -11.57 11.66
CA TYR A 269 11.03 -12.90 11.33
C TYR A 269 12.10 -13.78 10.67
N PRO A 270 12.59 -14.84 11.36
CA PRO A 270 13.57 -15.76 10.81
C PRO A 270 13.09 -16.44 9.52
N GLY A 271 13.88 -16.28 8.46
CA GLY A 271 13.58 -16.83 7.14
C GLY A 271 12.81 -15.87 6.21
N MET A 272 12.52 -14.63 6.62
CA MET A 272 11.93 -13.63 5.74
C MET A 272 12.88 -13.29 4.58
N LEU A 273 12.34 -13.21 3.36
CA LEU A 273 13.07 -12.95 2.12
C LEU A 273 12.69 -11.60 1.47
N GLY A 274 11.74 -10.88 2.06
CA GLY A 274 11.43 -9.50 1.67
C GLY A 274 10.13 -9.35 0.89
N VAL A 275 10.25 -8.86 -0.35
CA VAL A 275 9.21 -8.35 -1.27
C VAL A 275 8.87 -6.87 -1.05
N LYS A 276 7.68 -6.47 -0.57
CA LYS A 276 7.36 -5.02 -0.52
C LYS A 276 6.17 -4.67 0.36
N THR A 277 6.37 -3.65 1.20
CA THR A 277 5.31 -2.97 1.96
C THR A 277 4.56 -1.93 1.12
N GLY A 278 3.32 -1.63 1.49
CA GLY A 278 2.56 -0.48 1.05
C GLY A 278 1.68 0.05 2.17
N HIS A 279 1.50 1.37 2.23
CA HIS A 279 0.54 2.01 3.14
C HIS A 279 -0.01 3.28 2.50
N SER A 280 -1.32 3.47 2.64
CA SER A 280 -2.00 4.76 2.49
C SER A 280 -3.28 4.72 3.32
N SER A 281 -3.87 5.89 3.59
CA SER A 281 -5.16 5.97 4.32
C SER A 281 -6.27 5.16 3.66
N ARG A 282 -6.25 5.03 2.32
CA ARG A 282 -7.23 4.26 1.54
C ARG A 282 -6.91 2.77 1.47
N ALA A 283 -5.63 2.42 1.40
CA ALA A 283 -5.20 1.02 1.30
C ALA A 283 -5.17 0.31 2.66
N GLY A 284 -5.02 1.05 3.77
CA GLY A 284 -4.53 0.47 5.01
C GLY A 284 -3.10 -0.01 4.85
N TYR A 285 -2.70 -1.02 5.62
CA TYR A 285 -1.35 -1.59 5.58
C TYR A 285 -1.34 -2.87 4.73
N CYS A 286 -0.58 -2.84 3.63
CA CYS A 286 -0.45 -3.92 2.65
C CYS A 286 0.98 -4.46 2.64
N LEU A 287 1.15 -5.77 2.48
CA LEU A 287 2.46 -6.39 2.30
C LEU A 287 2.35 -7.56 1.32
N ALA A 288 3.15 -7.52 0.27
CA ALA A 288 3.56 -8.75 -0.40
C ALA A 288 4.81 -9.27 0.34
N PHE A 289 4.89 -10.58 0.56
CA PHE A 289 5.94 -11.21 1.36
C PHE A 289 6.38 -12.55 0.76
N ALA A 290 7.62 -12.92 1.05
CA ALA A 290 8.14 -14.26 0.80
C ALA A 290 9.02 -14.69 1.97
N ALA A 291 8.99 -15.97 2.32
CA ALA A 291 9.84 -16.53 3.37
C ALA A 291 10.24 -17.98 3.05
N ALA A 292 11.36 -18.43 3.61
CA ALA A 292 11.80 -19.81 3.53
C ALA A 292 12.18 -20.38 4.89
N ARG A 293 11.83 -21.65 5.13
CA ARG A 293 12.17 -22.40 6.35
C ARG A 293 12.25 -23.88 6.04
N ASP A 294 13.32 -24.54 6.47
CA ASP A 294 13.51 -26.00 6.38
C ASP A 294 13.27 -26.58 4.95
N GLY A 295 13.68 -25.85 3.91
CA GLY A 295 13.52 -26.27 2.51
C GLY A 295 12.15 -25.97 1.89
N HIS A 296 11.23 -25.38 2.66
CA HIS A 296 9.95 -24.88 2.17
C HIS A 296 10.02 -23.39 1.84
N TYR A 297 9.30 -22.97 0.80
CA TYR A 297 9.22 -21.59 0.35
C TYR A 297 7.75 -21.15 0.27
N ILE A 298 7.42 -20.03 0.91
CA ILE A 298 6.07 -19.47 0.93
C ILE A 298 6.11 -18.06 0.33
N VAL A 299 5.13 -17.75 -0.52
CA VAL A 299 4.87 -16.41 -1.06
C VAL A 299 3.42 -16.04 -0.78
N GLY A 300 3.17 -14.77 -0.48
CA GLY A 300 1.82 -14.32 -0.23
C GLY A 300 1.67 -12.80 -0.23
N ALA A 301 0.42 -12.38 -0.06
CA ALA A 301 0.05 -10.99 0.13
C ALA A 301 -1.05 -10.84 1.18
N ILE A 302 -0.96 -9.76 1.94
CA ILE A 302 -1.99 -9.27 2.87
C ILE A 302 -2.36 -7.85 2.47
N LEU A 303 -3.65 -7.55 2.39
CA LEU A 303 -4.19 -6.26 1.99
C LEU A 303 -5.11 -5.70 3.06
N ASN A 304 -5.01 -4.38 3.27
CA ASN A 304 -5.89 -3.62 4.15
C ASN A 304 -5.90 -4.14 5.60
N SER A 305 -4.70 -4.28 6.18
CA SER A 305 -4.55 -4.41 7.64
C SER A 305 -4.70 -3.05 8.33
N THR A 306 -5.06 -3.07 9.60
CA THR A 306 -5.38 -1.91 10.45
C THR A 306 -4.17 -1.04 10.75
N ASP A 307 -3.07 -1.65 11.18
CA ASP A 307 -1.80 -0.99 11.44
C ASP A 307 -0.59 -1.88 11.06
N GLU A 308 0.61 -1.30 11.12
CA GLU A 308 1.85 -2.00 10.77
C GLU A 308 2.18 -3.14 11.74
N ALA A 309 2.00 -2.95 13.04
CA ALA A 309 2.33 -3.95 14.04
C ALA A 309 1.40 -5.16 13.91
N GLN A 310 0.10 -4.91 13.71
CA GLN A 310 -0.88 -5.94 13.45
C GLN A 310 -0.63 -6.66 12.13
N ARG A 311 -0.29 -5.93 11.05
CA ARG A 311 0.08 -6.52 9.76
C ARG A 311 1.27 -7.45 9.92
N ASN A 312 2.29 -7.05 10.68
CA ASN A 312 3.50 -7.84 10.91
C ASN A 312 3.21 -9.08 11.78
N LEU A 313 2.37 -8.94 12.80
CA LEU A 313 1.91 -10.04 13.65
C LEU A 313 1.12 -11.08 12.83
N ASP A 314 0.18 -10.62 12.01
CA ASP A 314 -0.66 -11.48 11.16
C ASP A 314 0.20 -12.28 10.17
N VAL A 315 1.12 -11.60 9.48
CA VAL A 315 2.04 -12.26 8.53
C VAL A 315 2.93 -13.29 9.23
N SER A 316 3.47 -12.96 10.40
CA SER A 316 4.32 -13.89 11.17
C SER A 316 3.55 -15.16 11.58
N ASN A 317 2.33 -14.99 12.09
CA ASN A 317 1.45 -16.10 12.47
C ASN A 317 1.04 -16.94 11.24
N LEU A 318 0.72 -16.30 10.11
CA LEU A 318 0.37 -16.98 8.87
C LEU A 318 1.54 -17.80 8.32
N LEU A 319 2.76 -17.26 8.35
CA LEU A 319 3.96 -17.96 7.92
C LEU A 319 4.26 -19.15 8.85
N ASP A 320 4.18 -18.99 10.18
CA ASP A 320 4.38 -20.10 11.12
C ASP A 320 3.36 -21.22 10.90
N TRP A 321 2.09 -20.85 10.70
CA TRP A 321 1.04 -21.78 10.33
C TRP A 321 1.33 -22.48 8.99
N GLY A 322 1.72 -21.72 7.95
CA GLY A 322 2.02 -22.23 6.62
C GLY A 322 3.19 -23.23 6.64
N PHE A 323 4.29 -22.92 7.32
CA PHE A 323 5.43 -23.83 7.46
C PHE A 323 5.09 -25.07 8.30
N SER A 324 4.26 -24.93 9.35
CA SER A 324 3.75 -26.11 10.07
C SER A 324 2.97 -27.03 9.14
N LYS A 325 2.26 -26.46 8.15
CA LYS A 325 1.48 -27.23 7.20
C LYS A 325 2.33 -27.99 6.19
N LEU A 326 3.37 -27.33 5.69
CA LEU A 326 4.27 -27.92 4.68
C LEU A 326 5.20 -28.99 5.25
N SER A 327 5.61 -28.86 6.51
CA SER A 327 6.51 -29.83 7.16
C SER A 327 5.84 -31.15 7.56
N GLY A 328 4.54 -31.33 7.33
CA GLY A 328 3.79 -32.52 7.71
C GLY A 328 3.70 -32.75 9.23
N LYS A 329 4.10 -31.76 10.04
CA LYS A 329 3.97 -31.77 11.51
C LYS A 329 2.53 -31.49 11.90
N PHE A 330 1.65 -32.46 11.70
CA PHE A 330 0.25 -32.44 12.13
C PHE A 330 -0.01 -33.50 13.20
#